data_AF-A0A9J7LRY2-F1
#
_entry.id   AF-A0A9J7LRY2-F1
#
_cell.length_a   1.000
_cell.length_b   1.000
_cell.length_c   1.000
_cell.angle_alpha   90.00
_cell.angle_beta   90.00
_cell.angle_gamma   90.00
#
_symmetry.space_group_name_H-M   'P 1'
#
loop_
_entity.id
_entity.type
_entity.pdbx_description
1 polymer ?
#
loop_
_entity_poly.entity_id
_entity_poly.type
_entity_poly.pdbx_seq_one_letter_code
_entity_poly.pdbx_strand_id
1 'polypeptide(L)'
;MKASVVTVLYLALLCLVCCSQTVSAQGPAFFEFLGYISGLERNKGVDWNSTLYLLYTGQVTPTCFTDAYRVYNDTILVKSYASNMLDSTGKMTPSGMFQGNWVAMGDYEECTVNANTAPDKPGNFQTMYCSVAWGGIPELLAPENQFYAQGVCVPNTCTDKDVGLLTGTGLLGVKPMPSWYPIGLTCQREETYANFSGAAIAAIVIICIILIIMTVSSFYDFVITLYFPETRKLTPTHIFLSFSVLTNARKVFSLKTTPGQLPALHGIRVISTLWIIFGHTNFFTIGNIEISNKVELAGANKEWWYFIQNNMDMAVDTFLLLSGLLVTYLFMKQLTQTGGVFTWRDYGLHLLHRYCRLTPVYAFLIMIYTCLLVYMGDGPYWATPSNWVMPGIHGCQHHWWTNLLYINNYFVDSGVECFGWGWYLGVDMQLYVMIPGVLLLLYKKPKIGAVLTCALIVVSWVLHGVLYHFLVHSTLDYIGTTYKYTVTRMAPYLLGVLLGYVLFRYNRTIPNIPHRKVAIDYMLYSYPPWYRNRCTIYELIVIL
;
A
#
# COMPACT_ATOMS: atom_id res chain seq x y z
N MET A 1 -53.81 40.91 -12.66
CA MET A 1 -52.39 40.56 -12.92
C MET A 1 -51.59 40.74 -11.64
N LYS A 2 -51.34 39.66 -10.90
CA LYS A 2 -50.21 39.49 -9.98
C LYS A 2 -50.03 37.98 -9.83
N ALA A 3 -49.45 37.36 -10.85
CA ALA A 3 -48.94 36.01 -10.72
C ALA A 3 -47.79 36.08 -9.70
N SER A 4 -47.87 35.25 -8.66
CA SER A 4 -46.84 35.16 -7.63
C SER A 4 -45.50 34.81 -8.29
N VAL A 5 -44.44 35.51 -7.90
CA VAL A 5 -43.05 35.25 -8.30
C VAL A 5 -42.67 33.78 -8.08
N VAL A 6 -43.35 33.09 -7.16
CA VAL A 6 -43.20 31.65 -6.90
C VAL A 6 -43.68 30.79 -8.07
N THR A 7 -44.74 31.17 -8.79
CA THR A 7 -45.27 30.39 -9.92
C THR A 7 -44.36 30.52 -11.16
N VAL A 8 -43.73 31.68 -11.34
CA VAL A 8 -42.73 31.90 -12.41
C VAL A 8 -41.42 31.18 -12.09
N LEU A 9 -40.99 31.15 -10.82
CA LEU A 9 -39.83 30.37 -10.37
C LEU A 9 -40.06 28.86 -10.48
N TYR A 10 -41.26 28.37 -10.19
CA TYR A 10 -41.60 26.94 -10.30
C TYR A 10 -41.65 26.49 -11.78
N LEU A 11 -42.20 27.32 -12.66
CA LEU A 11 -42.19 27.09 -14.11
C LEU A 11 -40.78 27.24 -14.72
N ALA A 12 -39.95 28.15 -14.20
CA ALA A 12 -38.55 28.30 -14.63
C ALA A 12 -37.66 27.14 -14.17
N LEU A 13 -37.90 26.59 -12.96
CA LEU A 13 -37.24 25.38 -12.47
C LEU A 13 -37.67 24.13 -13.25
N LEU A 14 -38.95 24.01 -13.61
CA LEU A 14 -39.45 22.94 -14.48
C LEU A 14 -38.90 23.05 -15.92
N CYS A 15 -38.70 24.26 -16.44
CA CYS A 15 -38.10 24.48 -17.75
C CYS A 15 -36.57 24.26 -17.77
N LEU A 16 -35.86 24.55 -16.67
CA LEU A 16 -34.43 24.26 -16.53
C LEU A 16 -34.15 22.75 -16.40
N VAL A 17 -35.12 21.96 -15.93
CA VAL A 17 -35.04 20.49 -15.90
C VAL A 17 -35.39 19.85 -17.25
N CYS A 18 -36.08 20.56 -18.15
CA CYS A 18 -36.50 20.03 -19.47
C CYS A 18 -35.48 20.21 -20.60
N CYS A 19 -34.35 20.91 -20.37
CA CYS A 19 -33.37 21.23 -21.42
C CYS A 19 -31.98 20.59 -21.24
N SER A 20 -31.85 19.48 -20.51
CA SER A 20 -30.72 18.57 -20.70
C SER A 20 -31.19 17.23 -21.28
N GLN A 21 -30.79 16.99 -22.53
CA GLN A 21 -30.62 15.65 -23.08
C GLN A 21 -29.66 14.92 -22.10
N THR A 22 -29.89 13.73 -21.54
CA THR A 22 -30.67 12.55 -21.92
C THR A 22 -31.19 11.85 -20.65
N VAL A 23 -32.52 11.81 -20.43
CA VAL A 23 -33.13 11.02 -19.33
C VAL A 23 -33.45 9.57 -19.76
N SER A 24 -33.21 9.21 -21.02
CA SER A 24 -33.54 7.87 -21.56
C SER A 24 -32.59 6.73 -21.17
N ALA A 25 -31.66 6.95 -20.23
CA ALA A 25 -30.68 5.94 -19.79
C ALA A 25 -30.80 5.54 -18.31
N GLN A 26 -31.76 6.09 -17.56
CA GLN A 26 -31.87 5.81 -16.12
C GLN A 26 -32.85 4.65 -15.89
N GLY A 27 -32.31 3.48 -15.56
CA GLY A 27 -33.07 2.24 -15.35
C GLY A 27 -34.01 2.27 -14.13
N PRO A 28 -34.89 1.26 -14.00
CA PRO A 28 -35.89 1.16 -12.93
C PRO A 28 -35.32 1.30 -11.51
N ALA A 29 -34.07 0.88 -11.29
CA ALA A 29 -33.38 0.97 -10.00
C ALA A 29 -33.18 2.41 -9.49
N PHE A 30 -33.14 3.44 -10.34
CA PHE A 30 -33.02 4.84 -9.88
C PHE A 30 -34.33 5.36 -9.24
N PHE A 31 -35.47 5.07 -9.86
CA PHE A 31 -36.78 5.44 -9.32
C PHE A 31 -37.15 4.59 -8.10
N GLU A 32 -36.72 3.32 -8.07
CA GLU A 32 -36.82 2.47 -6.87
C GLU A 32 -35.99 3.01 -5.71
N PHE A 33 -34.76 3.47 -5.95
CA PHE A 33 -33.91 4.07 -4.94
C PHE A 33 -34.56 5.30 -4.30
N LEU A 34 -35.10 6.23 -5.11
CA LEU A 34 -35.80 7.42 -4.59
C LEU A 34 -37.10 7.04 -3.85
N GLY A 35 -37.83 6.05 -4.36
CA GLY A 35 -38.99 5.47 -3.68
C GLY A 35 -38.63 4.85 -2.33
N TYR A 36 -37.51 4.14 -2.25
CA TYR A 36 -36.98 3.54 -1.04
C TYR A 36 -36.57 4.59 0.00
N ILE A 37 -35.83 5.64 -0.40
CA ILE A 37 -35.47 6.76 0.49
C ILE A 37 -36.71 7.45 1.07
N SER A 38 -37.75 7.68 0.27
CA SER A 38 -39.00 8.29 0.73
C SER A 38 -39.91 7.34 1.53
N GLY A 39 -39.72 6.02 1.40
CA GLY A 39 -40.47 4.96 2.11
C GLY A 39 -39.78 4.39 3.35
N LEU A 40 -38.52 4.77 3.61
CA LEU A 40 -37.66 4.25 4.67
C LEU A 40 -38.17 4.51 6.10
N GLU A 41 -39.02 5.53 6.30
CA GLU A 41 -39.73 5.75 7.57
C GLU A 41 -40.93 4.82 7.78
N ARG A 42 -41.44 4.14 6.74
CA ARG A 42 -42.70 3.35 6.80
C ARG A 42 -42.55 1.84 6.60
N ASN A 43 -41.45 1.32 6.03
CA ASN A 43 -41.38 -0.06 5.50
C ASN A 43 -40.27 -0.98 6.05
N LYS A 44 -39.75 -0.75 7.27
CA LYS A 44 -38.80 -1.66 7.96
C LYS A 44 -39.41 -3.00 8.44
N GLY A 45 -40.31 -3.61 7.67
CA GLY A 45 -40.83 -4.95 7.96
C GLY A 45 -39.93 -6.04 7.38
N VAL A 46 -39.62 -7.05 8.19
CA VAL A 46 -39.00 -8.32 7.77
C VAL A 46 -39.91 -9.01 6.75
N ASP A 47 -39.35 -9.51 5.65
CA ASP A 47 -40.08 -10.34 4.68
C ASP A 47 -40.19 -11.78 5.18
N TRP A 48 -41.15 -12.02 6.07
CA TRP A 48 -41.37 -13.33 6.68
C TRP A 48 -41.65 -14.44 5.67
N ASN A 49 -42.25 -14.15 4.52
CA ASN A 49 -42.52 -15.17 3.51
C ASN A 49 -41.20 -15.70 2.94
N SER A 50 -40.30 -14.81 2.56
CA SER A 50 -38.97 -15.17 2.07
C SER A 50 -38.12 -15.80 3.17
N THR A 51 -38.11 -15.23 4.38
CA THR A 51 -37.33 -15.77 5.50
C THR A 51 -37.77 -17.19 5.88
N LEU A 52 -39.08 -17.45 5.97
CA LEU A 52 -39.59 -18.78 6.28
C LEU A 52 -39.36 -19.76 5.13
N TYR A 53 -39.50 -19.32 3.87
CA TYR A 53 -39.18 -20.15 2.71
C TYR A 53 -37.71 -20.64 2.74
N LEU A 54 -36.77 -19.76 3.08
CA LEU A 54 -35.34 -20.11 3.21
C LEU A 54 -35.10 -21.16 4.31
N LEU A 55 -35.83 -21.08 5.42
CA LEU A 55 -35.80 -22.07 6.50
C LEU A 55 -36.40 -23.41 6.05
N TYR A 56 -37.61 -23.39 5.45
CA TYR A 56 -38.32 -24.61 5.03
C TYR A 56 -37.61 -25.36 3.91
N THR A 57 -36.92 -24.65 3.02
CA THR A 57 -36.11 -25.26 1.96
C THR A 57 -34.72 -25.72 2.43
N GLY A 58 -34.38 -25.50 3.70
CA GLY A 58 -33.09 -25.89 4.29
C GLY A 58 -31.91 -25.09 3.74
N GLN A 59 -32.14 -23.91 3.18
CA GLN A 59 -31.07 -23.04 2.68
C GLN A 59 -30.35 -22.28 3.79
N VAL A 60 -31.04 -22.02 4.90
CA VAL A 60 -30.52 -21.36 6.10
C VAL A 60 -30.43 -22.36 7.26
N THR A 61 -29.35 -22.30 8.03
CA THR A 61 -29.18 -23.14 9.22
C THR A 61 -30.25 -22.84 10.30
N PRO A 62 -30.91 -23.86 10.88
CA PRO A 62 -31.97 -23.64 11.88
C PRO A 62 -31.50 -22.90 13.13
N THR A 63 -30.25 -23.10 13.53
CA THR A 63 -29.62 -22.42 14.68
C THR A 63 -29.46 -20.93 14.42
N CYS A 64 -28.89 -20.55 13.26
CA CYS A 64 -28.77 -19.15 12.86
C CYS A 64 -30.14 -18.47 12.77
N PHE A 65 -31.14 -19.13 12.17
CA PHE A 65 -32.50 -18.58 12.10
C PHE A 65 -33.08 -18.32 13.49
N THR A 66 -32.95 -19.28 14.40
CA THR A 66 -33.48 -19.17 15.77
C THR A 66 -32.82 -18.02 16.53
N ASP A 67 -31.51 -17.89 16.41
CA ASP A 67 -30.74 -16.81 17.05
C ASP A 67 -31.04 -15.45 16.42
N ALA A 68 -31.13 -15.36 15.09
CA ALA A 68 -31.51 -14.13 14.40
C ALA A 68 -32.95 -13.68 14.74
N TYR A 69 -33.89 -14.64 14.82
CA TYR A 69 -35.26 -14.38 15.27
C TYR A 69 -35.31 -13.90 16.73
N ARG A 70 -34.47 -14.49 17.59
CA ARG A 70 -34.32 -14.04 18.98
C ARG A 70 -33.83 -12.60 19.03
N VAL A 71 -32.77 -12.25 18.29
CA VAL A 71 -32.25 -10.88 18.24
C VAL A 71 -33.37 -9.92 17.80
N TYR A 72 -34.10 -10.24 16.73
CA TYR A 72 -35.23 -9.43 16.26
C TYR A 72 -36.27 -9.16 17.36
N ASN A 73 -36.71 -10.21 18.08
CA ASN A 73 -37.66 -10.05 19.19
C ASN A 73 -37.06 -9.27 20.35
N ASP A 74 -35.80 -9.53 20.69
CA ASP A 74 -35.12 -8.88 21.81
C ASP A 74 -34.83 -7.40 21.53
N THR A 75 -34.67 -7.01 20.25
CA THR A 75 -34.63 -5.61 19.82
C THR A 75 -35.98 -4.92 20.04
N ILE A 76 -37.11 -5.58 19.75
CA ILE A 76 -38.46 -5.04 20.04
C ILE A 76 -38.67 -4.86 21.54
N LEU A 77 -38.11 -5.77 22.34
CA LEU A 77 -38.12 -5.71 23.80
C LEU A 77 -37.07 -4.74 24.37
N VAL A 78 -36.31 -4.05 23.51
CA VAL A 78 -35.27 -3.06 23.89
C VAL A 78 -34.23 -3.66 24.83
N LYS A 79 -33.85 -4.92 24.61
CA LYS A 79 -32.71 -5.52 25.30
C LYS A 79 -31.41 -4.87 24.85
N SER A 80 -30.51 -4.64 25.80
CA SER A 80 -29.28 -3.89 25.56
C SER A 80 -28.35 -4.58 24.57
N TYR A 81 -28.14 -5.90 24.69
CA TYR A 81 -27.30 -6.63 23.73
C TYR A 81 -27.84 -6.55 22.30
N ALA A 82 -29.15 -6.75 22.11
CA ALA A 82 -29.79 -6.75 20.80
C ALA A 82 -29.90 -5.33 20.21
N SER A 83 -29.98 -4.31 21.06
CA SER A 83 -29.92 -2.91 20.66
C SER A 83 -28.52 -2.52 20.21
N ASN A 84 -27.48 -2.92 20.96
CA ASN A 84 -26.07 -2.72 20.58
C ASN A 84 -25.76 -3.41 19.24
N MET A 85 -26.28 -4.63 19.01
CA MET A 85 -26.15 -5.31 17.70
C MET A 85 -26.81 -4.53 16.54
N LEU A 86 -27.97 -3.92 16.79
CA LEU A 86 -28.65 -3.14 15.76
C LEU A 86 -27.95 -1.79 15.50
N ASP A 87 -27.50 -1.10 16.55
CA ASP A 87 -26.85 0.22 16.43
C ASP A 87 -25.44 0.11 15.82
N SER A 88 -24.71 -0.95 16.17
CA SER A 88 -23.41 -1.28 15.58
C SER A 88 -23.47 -1.60 14.09
N THR A 89 -24.65 -1.90 13.54
CA THR A 89 -24.81 -2.23 12.13
C THR A 89 -24.79 -0.96 11.26
N GLY A 90 -24.04 -1.01 10.17
CA GLY A 90 -23.93 0.07 9.20
C GLY A 90 -25.29 0.52 8.65
N LYS A 91 -25.53 1.83 8.59
CA LYS A 91 -26.79 2.39 8.07
C LYS A 91 -26.88 2.19 6.56
N MET A 92 -28.02 1.79 6.02
CA MET A 92 -28.22 1.66 4.56
C MET A 92 -28.11 2.98 3.77
N THR A 93 -28.25 4.12 4.45
CA THR A 93 -28.16 5.45 3.86
C THR A 93 -27.11 6.25 4.62
N PRO A 94 -25.82 6.08 4.31
CA PRO A 94 -24.78 6.85 4.99
C PRO A 94 -24.87 8.32 4.59
N SER A 95 -24.46 9.19 5.52
CA SER A 95 -24.31 10.61 5.22
C SER A 95 -23.29 10.80 4.10
N GLY A 96 -23.58 11.70 3.16
CA GLY A 96 -22.67 11.96 2.03
C GLY A 96 -22.71 10.90 0.92
N MET A 97 -23.72 10.04 0.85
CA MET A 97 -23.86 9.05 -0.24
C MET A 97 -23.79 9.68 -1.65
N PHE A 98 -24.47 10.82 -1.86
CA PHE A 98 -24.38 11.58 -3.13
C PHE A 98 -23.06 12.34 -3.32
N GLN A 99 -22.21 12.39 -2.29
CA GLN A 99 -20.82 12.86 -2.35
C GLN A 99 -19.85 11.70 -2.57
N GLY A 100 -20.36 10.47 -2.76
CA GLY A 100 -19.57 9.27 -3.01
C GLY A 100 -19.35 8.39 -1.79
N ASN A 101 -20.13 8.58 -0.70
CA ASN A 101 -20.07 7.69 0.45
C ASN A 101 -20.84 6.39 0.21
N TRP A 102 -20.13 5.37 -0.27
CA TRP A 102 -20.71 4.05 -0.52
C TRP A 102 -20.33 3.02 0.54
N VAL A 103 -20.14 3.50 1.78
CA VAL A 103 -19.56 2.71 2.85
C VAL A 103 -20.26 3.03 4.16
N ALA A 104 -20.72 2.01 4.87
CA ALA A 104 -21.09 2.13 6.26
C ALA A 104 -20.70 0.87 7.01
N MET A 105 -19.52 0.89 7.64
CA MET A 105 -19.06 -0.23 8.45
C MET A 105 -19.76 -0.33 9.82
N GLY A 106 -20.44 0.74 10.26
CA GLY A 106 -21.01 0.75 11.61
C GLY A 106 -19.92 0.75 12.68
N ASP A 107 -20.25 0.27 13.88
CA ASP A 107 -19.33 0.22 15.02
C ASP A 107 -18.90 -1.23 15.30
N TYR A 108 -17.65 -1.52 14.94
CA TYR A 108 -17.06 -2.85 15.12
C TYR A 108 -16.97 -3.25 16.60
N GLU A 109 -16.49 -2.36 17.45
CA GLU A 109 -16.23 -2.64 18.87
C GLU A 109 -17.56 -2.79 19.63
N GLU A 110 -18.58 -2.01 19.26
CA GLU A 110 -19.90 -2.17 19.83
C GLU A 110 -20.51 -3.55 19.51
N CYS A 111 -20.32 -4.05 18.28
CA CYS A 111 -20.78 -5.38 17.89
C CYS A 111 -20.03 -6.49 18.63
N THR A 112 -18.70 -6.46 18.67
CA THR A 112 -17.88 -7.58 19.17
C THR A 112 -17.65 -7.55 20.68
N VAL A 113 -17.64 -6.36 21.29
CA VAL A 113 -17.36 -6.18 22.73
C VAL A 113 -18.62 -5.80 23.49
N ASN A 114 -19.28 -4.69 23.14
CA ASN A 114 -20.38 -4.16 23.96
C ASN A 114 -21.61 -5.06 23.92
N ALA A 115 -21.98 -5.60 22.75
CA ALA A 115 -23.08 -6.54 22.65
C ALA A 115 -22.76 -7.87 23.38
N ASN A 116 -21.51 -8.32 23.35
CA ASN A 116 -21.09 -9.54 24.05
C ASN A 116 -20.98 -9.38 25.57
N THR A 117 -20.80 -8.17 26.09
CA THR A 117 -20.66 -7.88 27.53
C THR A 117 -21.95 -7.38 28.18
N ALA A 118 -23.01 -7.18 27.40
CA ALA A 118 -24.31 -6.72 27.86
C ALA A 118 -24.96 -7.68 28.90
N PRO A 119 -25.56 -7.15 29.97
CA PRO A 119 -26.03 -7.95 31.12
C PRO A 119 -27.22 -8.86 30.79
N ASP A 120 -27.98 -8.55 29.75
CA ASP A 120 -29.17 -9.29 29.33
C ASP A 120 -28.93 -10.22 28.13
N LYS A 121 -27.66 -10.40 27.73
CA LYS A 121 -27.26 -11.35 26.69
C LYS A 121 -27.43 -12.79 27.19
N PRO A 122 -28.01 -13.70 26.37
CA PRO A 122 -28.03 -15.12 26.69
C PRO A 122 -26.61 -15.70 26.84
N GLY A 123 -26.42 -16.64 27.77
CA GLY A 123 -25.11 -17.25 28.05
C GLY A 123 -24.46 -17.95 26.85
N ASN A 124 -25.26 -18.67 26.06
CA ASN A 124 -24.78 -19.43 24.89
C ASN A 124 -24.78 -18.63 23.58
N PHE A 125 -24.96 -17.31 23.65
CA PHE A 125 -25.05 -16.45 22.48
C PHE A 125 -23.78 -15.59 22.37
N GLN A 126 -23.17 -15.53 21.19
CA GLN A 126 -22.12 -14.57 20.90
C GLN A 126 -22.42 -13.87 19.58
N THR A 127 -21.92 -12.65 19.46
CA THR A 127 -21.99 -11.85 18.25
C THR A 127 -20.77 -12.08 17.36
N MET A 128 -20.94 -11.79 16.08
CA MET A 128 -19.92 -11.85 15.05
C MET A 128 -20.14 -10.66 14.11
N TYR A 129 -19.06 -9.97 13.77
CA TYR A 129 -19.11 -8.88 12.80
C TYR A 129 -18.88 -9.42 11.38
N CYS A 130 -19.70 -8.98 10.42
CA CYS A 130 -19.56 -9.31 9.02
C CYS A 130 -19.54 -8.05 8.16
N SER A 131 -18.73 -8.05 7.10
CA SER A 131 -18.80 -7.06 6.04
C SER A 131 -19.51 -7.65 4.82
N VAL A 132 -20.51 -6.94 4.31
CA VAL A 132 -21.31 -7.30 3.15
C VAL A 132 -21.13 -6.24 2.08
N ALA A 133 -20.66 -6.65 0.90
CA ALA A 133 -20.63 -5.82 -0.29
C ALA A 133 -21.89 -6.07 -1.11
N TRP A 134 -22.68 -5.03 -1.34
CA TRP A 134 -23.91 -5.05 -2.12
C TRP A 134 -23.66 -4.56 -3.54
N GLY A 135 -24.05 -5.33 -4.54
CA GLY A 135 -24.10 -4.92 -5.95
C GLY A 135 -25.49 -4.50 -6.39
N GLY A 136 -25.68 -4.23 -7.69
CA GLY A 136 -26.97 -3.80 -8.24
C GLY A 136 -27.22 -2.29 -8.13
N ILE A 137 -26.16 -1.50 -7.96
CA ILE A 137 -26.20 -0.04 -7.86
C ILE A 137 -26.13 0.55 -9.28
N PRO A 138 -27.09 1.43 -9.66
CA PRO A 138 -27.04 2.12 -10.95
C PRO A 138 -25.74 2.91 -11.13
N GLU A 139 -25.13 2.80 -12.31
CA GLU A 139 -23.92 3.55 -12.69
C GLU A 139 -24.11 5.07 -12.54
N LEU A 140 -25.31 5.58 -12.78
CA LEU A 140 -25.64 6.99 -12.56
C LEU A 140 -25.40 7.44 -11.11
N LEU A 141 -25.70 6.57 -10.13
CA LEU A 141 -25.53 6.87 -8.72
C LEU A 141 -24.09 6.66 -8.27
N ALA A 142 -23.40 5.67 -8.85
CA ALA A 142 -22.03 5.33 -8.50
C ALA A 142 -21.18 5.02 -9.77
N PRO A 143 -20.72 6.04 -10.50
CA PRO A 143 -20.06 5.87 -11.80
C PRO A 143 -18.70 5.16 -11.73
N GLU A 144 -18.02 5.22 -10.59
CA GLU A 144 -16.69 4.62 -10.40
C GLU A 144 -16.69 3.37 -9.50
N ASN A 145 -17.82 3.01 -8.87
CA ASN A 145 -17.87 1.90 -7.92
C ASN A 145 -19.31 1.40 -7.72
N GLN A 146 -19.70 0.35 -8.41
CA GLN A 146 -21.08 -0.18 -8.36
C GLN A 146 -21.31 -1.12 -7.16
N PHE A 147 -20.63 -0.88 -6.04
CA PHE A 147 -20.85 -1.62 -4.82
C PHE A 147 -20.93 -0.72 -3.58
N TYR A 148 -21.72 -1.18 -2.61
CA TYR A 148 -21.92 -0.55 -1.31
C TYR A 148 -21.43 -1.51 -0.23
N ALA A 149 -20.43 -1.12 0.56
CA ALA A 149 -19.96 -1.98 1.65
C ALA A 149 -20.64 -1.61 2.96
N GLN A 150 -21.09 -2.63 3.68
CA GLN A 150 -21.83 -2.48 4.92
C GLN A 150 -21.35 -3.46 5.98
N GLY A 151 -21.08 -2.96 7.18
CA GLY A 151 -20.89 -3.80 8.36
C GLY A 151 -22.22 -4.23 8.95
N VAL A 152 -22.34 -5.50 9.32
CA VAL A 152 -23.54 -6.09 9.93
C VAL A 152 -23.15 -6.92 11.13
N CYS A 153 -23.80 -6.69 12.27
CA CYS A 153 -23.61 -7.48 13.47
C CYS A 153 -24.61 -8.65 13.49
N VAL A 154 -24.10 -9.88 13.54
CA VAL A 154 -24.91 -11.11 13.44
C VAL A 154 -24.58 -12.10 14.55
N PRO A 155 -25.42 -13.10 14.81
CA PRO A 155 -25.05 -14.22 15.68
C PRO A 155 -23.88 -15.03 15.13
N ASN A 156 -22.97 -15.49 15.99
CA ASN A 156 -21.83 -16.34 15.60
C ASN A 156 -22.24 -17.72 15.07
N THR A 157 -23.48 -18.15 15.32
CA THR A 157 -24.06 -19.40 14.83
C THR A 157 -24.37 -19.37 13.33
N CYS A 158 -24.31 -18.20 12.70
CA CYS A 158 -24.57 -18.03 11.27
C CYS A 158 -23.34 -18.36 10.41
N THR A 159 -23.58 -19.06 9.31
CA THR A 159 -22.60 -19.22 8.23
C THR A 159 -22.59 -17.99 7.33
N ASP A 160 -21.50 -17.77 6.60
CA ASP A 160 -21.35 -16.66 5.66
C ASP A 160 -22.50 -16.66 4.62
N LYS A 161 -22.92 -17.87 4.19
CA LYS A 161 -24.09 -18.06 3.32
C LYS A 161 -25.40 -17.66 4.01
N ASP A 162 -25.59 -18.04 5.28
CA ASP A 162 -26.80 -17.68 6.04
C ASP A 162 -26.94 -16.16 6.15
N VAL A 163 -25.83 -15.46 6.44
CA VAL A 163 -25.83 -13.99 6.54
C VAL A 163 -26.22 -13.36 5.22
N GLY A 164 -25.66 -13.81 4.09
CA GLY A 164 -26.00 -13.28 2.76
C GLY A 164 -27.48 -13.46 2.41
N LEU A 165 -28.07 -14.59 2.80
CA LEU A 165 -29.49 -14.86 2.55
C LEU A 165 -30.40 -14.06 3.50
N LEU A 166 -30.10 -14.05 4.80
CA LEU A 166 -30.95 -13.42 5.81
C LEU A 166 -30.90 -11.89 5.78
N THR A 167 -29.75 -11.29 5.43
CA THR A 167 -29.64 -9.84 5.22
C THR A 167 -30.54 -9.37 4.07
N GLY A 168 -30.75 -10.18 3.03
CA GLY A 168 -31.71 -9.90 1.96
C GLY A 168 -33.16 -9.80 2.44
N THR A 169 -33.51 -10.44 3.56
CA THR A 169 -34.90 -10.53 4.04
C THR A 169 -35.30 -9.47 5.08
N GLY A 170 -34.36 -8.70 5.62
CA GLY A 170 -34.65 -7.78 6.74
C GLY A 170 -34.45 -8.37 8.14
N LEU A 171 -34.32 -9.70 8.30
CA LEU A 171 -34.30 -10.34 9.62
C LEU A 171 -33.11 -9.88 10.48
N LEU A 172 -31.95 -9.65 9.86
CA LEU A 172 -30.72 -9.22 10.55
C LEU A 172 -30.66 -7.70 10.79
N GLY A 173 -31.80 -7.01 10.85
CA GLY A 173 -31.87 -5.56 11.09
C GLY A 173 -31.52 -4.70 9.87
N VAL A 174 -31.20 -5.34 8.74
CA VAL A 174 -30.83 -4.70 7.49
C VAL A 174 -31.77 -5.17 6.39
N LYS A 175 -32.36 -4.21 5.65
CA LYS A 175 -33.15 -4.49 4.45
C LYS A 175 -32.51 -3.76 3.27
N PRO A 176 -31.92 -4.47 2.29
CA PRO A 176 -31.37 -3.85 1.10
C PRO A 176 -32.49 -3.35 0.18
N MET A 177 -32.10 -2.57 -0.82
CA MET A 177 -33.01 -2.25 -1.92
C MET A 177 -33.35 -3.52 -2.72
N PRO A 178 -34.55 -3.62 -3.31
CA PRO A 178 -34.95 -4.83 -4.05
C PRO A 178 -34.01 -5.21 -5.20
N SER A 179 -33.37 -4.22 -5.84
CA SER A 179 -32.40 -4.45 -6.91
C SER A 179 -31.00 -4.84 -6.42
N TRP A 180 -30.73 -4.73 -5.11
CA TRP A 180 -29.42 -4.98 -4.55
C TRP A 180 -29.27 -6.44 -4.15
N TYR A 181 -28.09 -6.98 -4.40
CA TYR A 181 -27.76 -8.36 -4.09
C TYR A 181 -26.34 -8.42 -3.50
N PRO A 182 -26.07 -9.33 -2.55
CA PRO A 182 -24.74 -9.49 -2.01
C PRO A 182 -23.80 -10.01 -3.11
N ILE A 183 -22.69 -9.29 -3.35
CA ILE A 183 -21.62 -9.69 -4.28
C ILE A 183 -20.37 -10.22 -3.55
N GLY A 184 -20.22 -9.86 -2.28
CA GLY A 184 -19.13 -10.30 -1.43
C GLY A 184 -19.56 -10.27 0.02
N LEU A 185 -19.10 -11.25 0.80
CA LEU A 185 -19.42 -11.34 2.21
C LEU A 185 -18.26 -11.96 2.96
N THR A 186 -17.89 -11.37 4.09
CA THR A 186 -16.86 -11.93 4.96
C THR A 186 -17.16 -11.64 6.41
N CYS A 187 -17.13 -12.69 7.20
CA CYS A 187 -17.40 -12.64 8.63
C CYS A 187 -16.12 -12.87 9.42
N GLN A 188 -15.89 -12.06 10.45
CA GLN A 188 -14.75 -12.20 11.35
C GLN A 188 -15.06 -13.26 12.40
N ARG A 189 -14.62 -14.49 12.12
CA ARG A 189 -14.70 -15.59 13.08
C ARG A 189 -13.49 -15.54 14.00
N GLU A 190 -13.69 -15.12 15.25
CA GLU A 190 -12.65 -15.13 16.29
C GLU A 190 -11.98 -16.51 16.41
N GLU A 191 -12.74 -17.60 16.26
CA GLU A 191 -12.21 -18.97 16.33
C GLU A 191 -11.13 -19.29 15.29
N THR A 192 -11.15 -18.60 14.14
CA THR A 192 -10.17 -18.83 13.05
C THR A 192 -8.81 -18.23 13.38
N TYR A 193 -8.77 -17.20 14.24
CA TYR A 193 -7.56 -16.45 14.60
C TYR A 193 -7.16 -16.61 16.07
N ALA A 194 -8.00 -17.25 16.88
CA ALA A 194 -7.72 -17.52 18.30
C ALA A 194 -6.47 -18.39 18.52
N ASN A 195 -6.09 -19.21 17.53
CA ASN A 195 -4.94 -20.09 17.61
C ASN A 195 -3.85 -19.71 16.60
N PHE A 196 -2.61 -19.62 17.08
CA PHE A 196 -1.46 -19.42 16.22
C PHE A 196 -1.19 -20.66 15.37
N SER A 197 -1.02 -20.45 14.06
CA SER A 197 -0.54 -21.48 13.15
C SER A 197 0.89 -21.92 13.53
N GLY A 198 1.28 -23.14 13.15
CA GLY A 198 2.65 -23.61 13.40
C GLY A 198 3.74 -22.68 12.81
N ALA A 199 3.45 -22.04 11.67
CA ALA A 199 4.34 -21.06 11.04
C ALA A 199 4.45 -19.76 11.86
N ALA A 200 3.34 -19.29 12.45
CA ALA A 200 3.33 -18.14 13.35
C ALA A 200 4.13 -18.41 14.62
N ILE A 201 3.93 -19.60 15.24
CA ILE A 201 4.70 -20.01 16.42
C ILE A 201 6.20 -20.06 16.10
N ALA A 202 6.60 -20.66 14.97
CA ALA A 202 7.98 -20.70 14.55
C ALA A 202 8.59 -19.29 14.35
N ALA A 203 7.84 -18.37 13.73
CA ALA A 203 8.27 -16.99 13.55
C ALA A 203 8.44 -16.25 14.90
N ILE A 204 7.51 -16.43 15.83
CA ILE A 204 7.62 -15.87 17.19
C ILE A 204 8.86 -16.42 17.91
N VAL A 205 9.11 -17.73 17.83
CA VAL A 205 10.32 -18.35 18.42
C VAL A 205 11.60 -17.75 17.84
N ILE A 206 11.68 -17.54 16.52
CA ILE A 206 12.83 -16.90 15.87
C ILE A 206 13.03 -15.47 16.37
N ILE A 207 11.96 -14.68 16.46
CA ILE A 207 12.01 -13.31 17.00
C ILE A 207 12.50 -13.32 18.45
N CYS A 208 11.96 -14.21 19.29
CA CYS A 208 12.40 -14.38 20.67
C CYS A 208 13.88 -14.73 20.77
N ILE A 209 14.39 -15.64 19.93
CA ILE A 209 15.82 -15.98 19.89
C ILE A 209 16.67 -14.76 19.53
N ILE A 210 16.28 -13.99 18.52
CA ILE A 210 17.00 -12.76 18.12
C ILE A 210 17.02 -11.76 19.28
N LEU A 211 15.88 -11.54 19.93
CA LEU A 211 15.77 -10.64 21.08
C LEU A 211 16.63 -11.10 22.27
N ILE A 212 16.70 -12.40 22.54
CA ILE A 212 17.58 -12.97 23.57
C ILE A 212 19.05 -12.73 23.22
N ILE A 213 19.46 -12.99 21.96
CA ILE A 213 20.84 -12.73 21.52
C ILE A 213 21.18 -11.25 21.68
N MET A 214 20.27 -10.35 21.32
CA MET A 214 20.45 -8.90 21.44
C MET A 214 20.54 -8.45 22.90
N THR A 215 19.70 -8.96 23.79
CA THR A 215 19.73 -8.62 25.22
C THR A 215 21.01 -9.12 25.88
N VAL A 216 21.38 -10.38 25.67
CA VAL A 216 22.63 -10.97 26.19
C VAL A 216 23.85 -10.21 25.67
N SER A 217 23.89 -9.89 24.38
CA SER A 217 25.01 -9.16 23.77
C SER A 217 25.10 -7.71 24.26
N SER A 218 23.97 -7.07 24.52
CA SER A 218 23.93 -5.70 25.06
C SER A 218 24.36 -5.68 26.53
N PHE A 219 23.95 -6.67 27.31
CA PHE A 219 24.42 -6.84 28.70
C PHE A 219 25.93 -7.10 28.74
N TYR A 220 26.44 -7.95 27.86
CA TYR A 220 27.88 -8.21 27.73
C TYR A 220 28.67 -6.94 27.36
N ASP A 221 28.18 -6.15 26.39
CA ASP A 221 28.77 -4.86 26.03
C ASP A 221 28.82 -3.89 27.21
N PHE A 222 27.72 -3.82 27.99
CA PHE A 222 27.64 -3.00 29.20
C PHE A 222 28.69 -3.41 30.25
N VAL A 223 28.79 -4.71 30.55
CA VAL A 223 29.74 -5.24 31.54
C VAL A 223 31.20 -4.99 31.10
N ILE A 224 31.55 -5.27 29.85
CA ILE A 224 32.91 -5.03 29.35
C ILE A 224 33.26 -3.55 29.35
N THR A 225 32.30 -2.70 28.97
CA THR A 225 32.53 -1.24 28.94
C THR A 225 32.78 -0.68 30.33
N LEU A 226 32.15 -1.21 31.38
CA LEU A 226 32.30 -0.73 32.76
C LEU A 226 33.47 -1.37 33.52
N TYR A 227 33.67 -2.68 33.39
CA TYR A 227 34.60 -3.43 34.26
C TYR A 227 35.90 -3.85 33.56
N PHE A 228 35.89 -4.08 32.24
CA PHE A 228 37.02 -4.68 31.52
C PHE A 228 37.29 -4.02 30.15
N PRO A 229 37.59 -2.70 30.11
CA PRO A 229 37.70 -1.96 28.85
C PRO A 229 38.79 -2.49 27.89
N GLU A 230 39.83 -3.15 28.42
CA GLU A 230 40.91 -3.73 27.61
C GLU A 230 40.46 -4.96 26.80
N THR A 231 39.52 -5.75 27.32
CA THR A 231 39.01 -6.97 26.67
C THR A 231 38.14 -6.67 25.44
N ARG A 232 37.72 -5.41 25.26
CA ARG A 232 36.97 -4.94 24.09
C ARG A 232 37.75 -5.07 22.77
N LYS A 233 39.08 -5.15 22.82
CA LYS A 233 39.94 -5.23 21.64
C LYS A 233 40.12 -6.66 21.08
N LEU A 234 39.61 -7.68 21.78
CA LEU A 234 39.74 -9.09 21.40
C LEU A 234 38.80 -9.47 20.24
N THR A 235 39.28 -10.26 19.28
CA THR A 235 38.51 -10.67 18.09
C THR A 235 37.17 -11.38 18.38
N PRO A 236 37.08 -12.32 19.35
CA PRO A 236 35.82 -12.98 19.68
C PRO A 236 34.75 -12.04 20.23
N THR A 237 35.18 -10.97 20.93
CA THR A 237 34.24 -10.01 21.52
C THR A 237 33.57 -9.17 20.43
N HIS A 238 34.22 -8.95 19.30
CA HIS A 238 33.63 -8.24 18.16
C HIS A 238 32.40 -8.94 17.56
N ILE A 239 32.34 -10.28 17.59
CA ILE A 239 31.18 -11.03 17.06
C ILE A 239 29.96 -10.81 17.97
N PHE A 240 30.13 -10.98 19.29
CA PHE A 240 29.06 -10.71 20.25
C PHE A 240 28.64 -9.24 20.26
N LEU A 241 29.61 -8.31 20.22
CA LEU A 241 29.34 -6.88 20.15
C LEU A 241 28.60 -6.46 18.87
N SER A 242 28.63 -7.28 17.81
CA SER A 242 27.88 -7.00 16.58
C SER A 242 26.37 -7.06 16.77
N PHE A 243 25.89 -7.80 17.79
CA PHE A 243 24.47 -7.88 18.16
C PHE A 243 24.08 -6.93 19.30
N SER A 244 25.04 -6.17 19.86
CA SER A 244 24.76 -5.20 20.92
C SER A 244 23.95 -4.02 20.41
N VAL A 245 22.81 -3.76 21.05
CA VAL A 245 21.97 -2.60 20.77
C VAL A 245 22.69 -1.32 21.17
N LEU A 246 23.46 -1.32 22.27
CA LEU A 246 24.13 -0.13 22.79
C LEU A 246 25.19 0.40 21.81
N THR A 247 26.09 -0.48 21.34
CA THR A 247 27.13 -0.09 20.40
C THR A 247 26.55 0.28 19.03
N ASN A 248 25.55 -0.47 18.54
CA ASN A 248 24.94 -0.18 17.25
C ASN A 248 24.07 1.08 17.27
N ALA A 249 23.29 1.34 18.33
CA ALA A 249 22.51 2.57 18.47
C ALA A 249 23.40 3.82 18.48
N ARG A 250 24.55 3.79 19.19
CA ARG A 250 25.53 4.89 19.16
C ARG A 250 26.09 5.16 17.75
N LYS A 251 26.21 4.12 16.91
CA LYS A 251 26.62 4.28 15.51
C LYS A 251 25.49 4.85 14.65
N VAL A 252 24.26 4.34 14.81
CA VAL A 252 23.08 4.78 14.06
C VAL A 252 22.76 6.25 14.33
N PHE A 253 22.81 6.67 15.59
CA PHE A 253 22.56 8.06 15.99
C PHE A 253 23.80 8.97 15.90
N SER A 254 24.90 8.49 15.31
CA SER A 254 26.11 9.30 15.15
C SER A 254 25.94 10.33 14.03
N LEU A 255 26.11 11.61 14.34
CA LEU A 255 26.11 12.70 13.35
C LEU A 255 27.48 12.89 12.67
N LYS A 256 28.46 12.02 12.94
CA LYS A 256 29.81 12.13 12.38
C LYS A 256 29.83 11.65 10.93
N THR A 257 30.11 12.55 9.99
CA THR A 257 30.32 12.20 8.58
C THR A 257 31.75 11.72 8.35
N THR A 258 31.92 10.54 7.73
CA THR A 258 33.26 10.05 7.42
C THR A 258 33.85 10.78 6.20
N PRO A 259 35.17 11.08 6.20
CA PRO A 259 35.82 11.71 5.06
C PRO A 259 35.62 10.87 3.79
N GLY A 260 35.12 11.50 2.72
CA GLY A 260 34.91 10.83 1.44
C GLY A 260 33.46 10.48 1.11
N GLN A 261 32.54 10.58 2.06
CA GLN A 261 31.09 10.50 1.78
C GLN A 261 30.58 11.75 1.05
N LEU A 262 29.43 11.62 0.40
CA LEU A 262 28.73 12.71 -0.29
C LEU A 262 27.48 13.10 0.52
N PRO A 263 27.55 14.11 1.42
CA PRO A 263 26.46 14.44 2.33
C PRO A 263 25.13 14.75 1.63
N ALA A 264 25.19 15.36 0.44
CA ALA A 264 24.00 15.67 -0.35
C ALA A 264 23.18 14.41 -0.70
N LEU A 265 23.82 13.26 -0.93
CA LEU A 265 23.11 12.01 -1.23
C LEU A 265 22.30 11.52 -0.02
N HIS A 266 22.74 11.81 1.21
CA HIS A 266 21.96 11.47 2.40
C HIS A 266 20.69 12.34 2.50
N GLY A 267 20.78 13.64 2.17
CA GLY A 267 19.61 14.53 2.13
C GLY A 267 18.57 14.08 1.10
N ILE A 268 19.02 13.75 -0.12
CA ILE A 268 18.15 13.26 -1.20
C ILE A 268 17.43 11.97 -0.78
N ARG A 269 18.12 11.03 -0.13
CA ARG A 269 17.50 9.81 0.38
C ARG A 269 16.39 10.10 1.38
N VAL A 270 16.61 11.01 2.32
CA VAL A 270 15.60 11.36 3.33
C VAL A 270 14.35 11.93 2.66
N ILE A 271 14.51 12.90 1.76
CA ILE A 271 13.38 13.51 1.03
C ILE A 271 12.63 12.44 0.21
N SER A 272 13.36 11.59 -0.51
CA SER A 272 12.77 10.52 -1.31
C SER A 272 12.05 9.46 -0.45
N THR A 273 12.62 9.08 0.69
CA THR A 273 11.97 8.17 1.65
C THR A 273 10.67 8.78 2.19
N LEU A 274 10.69 10.06 2.57
CA LEU A 274 9.47 10.74 3.05
C LEU A 274 8.40 10.81 1.96
N TRP A 275 8.80 11.04 0.71
CA TRP A 275 7.89 11.04 -0.43
C TRP A 275 7.27 9.65 -0.65
N ILE A 276 8.07 8.58 -0.61
CA ILE A 276 7.56 7.20 -0.70
C ILE A 276 6.59 6.87 0.44
N ILE A 277 6.91 7.27 1.68
CA ILE A 277 6.03 7.05 2.84
C ILE A 277 4.71 7.80 2.64
N PHE A 278 4.76 9.07 2.26
CA PHE A 278 3.56 9.87 1.99
C PHE A 278 2.71 9.26 0.87
N GLY A 279 3.33 8.86 -0.24
CA GLY A 279 2.66 8.24 -1.38
C GLY A 279 2.01 6.91 -1.03
N HIS A 280 2.75 5.97 -0.42
CA HIS A 280 2.20 4.66 -0.07
C HIS A 280 1.13 4.72 1.01
N THR A 281 1.31 5.56 2.05
CA THR A 281 0.27 5.72 3.08
C THR A 281 -1.02 6.20 2.43
N ASN A 282 -0.99 7.26 1.61
CA ASN A 282 -2.19 7.73 0.93
C ASN A 282 -2.74 6.71 -0.07
N PHE A 283 -1.89 6.08 -0.89
CA PHE A 283 -2.32 5.10 -1.90
C PHE A 283 -3.04 3.91 -1.25
N PHE A 284 -2.43 3.33 -0.21
CA PHE A 284 -3.04 2.22 0.52
C PHE A 284 -4.23 2.69 1.36
N THR A 285 -4.23 3.89 1.91
CA THR A 285 -5.41 4.42 2.61
C THR A 285 -6.57 4.63 1.65
N ILE A 286 -6.36 5.24 0.47
CA ILE A 286 -7.39 5.42 -0.56
C ILE A 286 -7.89 4.06 -1.07
N GLY A 287 -7.00 3.08 -1.18
CA GLY A 287 -7.34 1.72 -1.63
C GLY A 287 -8.01 0.84 -0.58
N ASN A 288 -7.67 0.99 0.71
CA ASN A 288 -8.13 0.11 1.81
C ASN A 288 -9.24 0.73 2.67
N ILE A 289 -9.15 2.03 2.95
CA ILE A 289 -10.22 2.76 3.60
C ILE A 289 -11.09 3.23 2.46
N GLU A 290 -12.24 2.59 2.29
CA GLU A 290 -13.19 2.99 1.28
C GLU A 290 -13.58 4.46 1.58
N ILE A 291 -12.96 5.40 0.85
CA ILE A 291 -13.11 6.81 1.15
C ILE A 291 -14.56 7.18 0.94
N SER A 292 -15.18 7.63 2.03
CA SER A 292 -16.57 8.05 2.08
C SER A 292 -16.87 9.27 1.22
N ASN A 293 -15.89 9.95 0.64
CA ASN A 293 -16.13 11.14 -0.19
C ASN A 293 -15.29 11.11 -1.47
N LYS A 294 -15.69 10.26 -2.42
CA LYS A 294 -15.01 10.14 -3.72
C LYS A 294 -15.11 11.42 -4.56
N VAL A 295 -16.17 12.22 -4.39
CA VAL A 295 -16.31 13.50 -5.09
C VAL A 295 -15.24 14.49 -4.64
N GLU A 296 -14.95 14.54 -3.33
CA GLU A 296 -13.86 15.35 -2.79
C GLU A 296 -12.49 14.85 -3.26
N LEU A 297 -12.28 13.53 -3.33
CA LEU A 297 -11.06 12.94 -3.89
C LEU A 297 -10.85 13.33 -5.37
N ALA A 298 -11.93 13.32 -6.17
CA ALA A 298 -11.89 13.75 -7.56
C ALA A 298 -11.60 15.27 -7.70
N GLY A 299 -12.04 16.07 -6.72
CA GLY A 299 -11.67 17.48 -6.59
C GLY A 299 -10.18 17.65 -6.28
N ALA A 300 -9.69 16.95 -5.25
CA ALA A 300 -8.30 16.98 -4.81
C ALA A 300 -7.33 16.56 -5.94
N ASN A 301 -7.70 15.56 -6.74
CA ASN A 301 -6.93 15.11 -7.91
C ASN A 301 -6.64 16.22 -8.94
N LYS A 302 -7.44 17.30 -8.96
CA LYS A 302 -7.26 18.44 -9.88
C LYS A 302 -6.36 19.53 -9.29
N GLU A 303 -6.02 19.43 -8.01
CA GLU A 303 -5.18 20.42 -7.36
C GLU A 303 -3.72 20.28 -7.78
N TRP A 304 -3.04 21.42 -7.89
CA TRP A 304 -1.68 21.48 -8.43
C TRP A 304 -0.68 20.66 -7.62
N TRP A 305 -0.91 20.40 -6.33
CA TRP A 305 0.00 19.67 -5.43
C TRP A 305 -0.25 18.16 -5.47
N TYR A 306 -1.40 17.71 -5.99
CA TYR A 306 -1.76 16.29 -6.00
C TYR A 306 -0.85 15.47 -6.94
N PHE A 307 -0.15 16.13 -7.87
CA PHE A 307 0.91 15.51 -8.67
C PHE A 307 2.02 14.88 -7.81
N ILE A 308 2.30 15.41 -6.61
CA ILE A 308 3.28 14.83 -5.70
C ILE A 308 2.84 13.42 -5.31
N GLN A 309 1.56 13.23 -5.00
CA GLN A 309 1.02 11.92 -4.69
C GLN A 309 0.96 11.01 -5.92
N ASN A 310 0.41 11.51 -7.04
CA ASN A 310 0.20 10.71 -8.24
C ASN A 310 1.51 10.26 -8.93
N ASN A 311 2.60 11.00 -8.74
CA ASN A 311 3.92 10.65 -9.29
C ASN A 311 4.86 10.08 -8.23
N MET A 312 4.33 9.44 -7.17
CA MET A 312 5.16 8.84 -6.12
C MET A 312 6.14 7.78 -6.66
N ASP A 313 5.85 7.19 -7.82
CA ASP A 313 6.74 6.25 -8.49
C ASP A 313 8.07 6.87 -8.94
N MET A 314 8.08 8.18 -9.21
CA MET A 314 9.30 8.92 -9.53
C MET A 314 10.25 9.01 -8.32
N ALA A 315 9.74 8.91 -7.09
CA ALA A 315 10.58 8.84 -5.90
C ALA A 315 11.46 7.59 -5.89
N VAL A 316 10.97 6.48 -6.46
CA VAL A 316 11.71 5.21 -6.60
C VAL A 316 12.87 5.35 -7.59
N ASP A 317 12.65 6.10 -8.68
CA ASP A 317 13.67 6.38 -9.69
C ASP A 317 14.88 7.12 -9.10
N THR A 318 14.66 7.95 -8.08
CA THR A 318 15.75 8.59 -7.33
C THR A 318 16.64 7.55 -6.64
N PHE A 319 16.06 6.49 -6.06
CA PHE A 319 16.84 5.42 -5.44
C PHE A 319 17.59 4.58 -6.48
N LEU A 320 16.98 4.29 -7.63
CA LEU A 320 17.65 3.60 -8.75
C LEU A 320 18.87 4.41 -9.23
N LEU A 321 18.72 5.72 -9.40
CA LEU A 321 19.80 6.63 -9.78
C LEU A 321 20.93 6.61 -8.74
N LEU A 322 20.60 6.73 -7.45
CA LEU A 322 21.59 6.68 -6.38
C LEU A 322 22.32 5.34 -6.31
N SER A 323 21.62 4.22 -6.54
CA SER A 323 22.21 2.89 -6.62
C SER A 323 23.22 2.79 -7.77
N GLY A 324 22.84 3.20 -8.98
CA GLY A 324 23.73 3.20 -10.14
C GLY A 324 24.96 4.10 -9.95
N LEU A 325 24.77 5.28 -9.37
CA LEU A 325 25.85 6.23 -9.06
C LEU A 325 26.89 5.63 -8.11
N LEU A 326 26.43 5.11 -6.97
CA LEU A 326 27.32 4.60 -5.93
C LEU A 326 28.04 3.33 -6.36
N VAL A 327 27.33 2.41 -7.02
CA VAL A 327 27.94 1.20 -7.58
C VAL A 327 29.03 1.58 -8.57
N THR A 328 28.75 2.50 -9.50
CA THR A 328 29.74 2.93 -10.49
C THR A 328 30.94 3.59 -9.85
N TYR A 329 30.72 4.57 -8.97
CA TYR A 329 31.82 5.32 -8.33
C TYR A 329 32.75 4.40 -7.53
N LEU A 330 32.19 3.50 -6.73
CA LEU A 330 32.98 2.56 -5.92
C LEU A 330 33.68 1.51 -6.79
N PHE A 331 33.01 0.98 -7.81
CA PHE A 331 33.56 -0.01 -8.71
C PHE A 331 34.72 0.56 -9.54
N MET A 332 34.59 1.78 -10.06
CA MET A 332 35.68 2.45 -10.80
C MET A 332 36.91 2.69 -9.92
N LYS A 333 36.70 3.07 -8.65
CA LYS A 333 37.79 3.20 -7.67
C LYS A 333 38.49 1.86 -7.41
N GLN A 334 37.72 0.78 -7.27
CA GLN A 334 38.26 -0.57 -7.11
C GLN A 334 39.08 -1.00 -8.35
N LEU A 335 38.55 -0.80 -9.56
CA LEU A 335 39.27 -1.12 -10.80
C LEU A 335 40.58 -0.34 -10.94
N THR A 336 40.62 0.90 -10.48
CA THR A 336 41.85 1.71 -10.47
C THR A 336 42.92 1.07 -9.57
N GLN A 337 42.52 0.53 -8.42
CA GLN A 337 43.42 -0.16 -7.49
C GLN A 337 43.91 -1.51 -8.03
N THR A 338 43.08 -2.23 -8.78
CA THR A 338 43.42 -3.55 -9.35
C THR A 338 44.00 -3.47 -10.77
N GLY A 339 44.28 -2.27 -11.29
CA GLY A 339 44.81 -2.10 -12.65
C GLY A 339 43.83 -2.53 -13.76
N GLY A 340 42.53 -2.50 -13.50
CA GLY A 340 41.48 -2.89 -14.45
C GLY A 340 41.25 -4.40 -14.57
N VAL A 341 41.82 -5.19 -13.66
CA VAL A 341 41.56 -6.63 -13.54
C VAL A 341 40.35 -6.84 -12.65
N PHE A 342 39.37 -7.59 -13.17
CA PHE A 342 38.18 -8.02 -12.44
C PHE A 342 37.88 -9.47 -12.85
N THR A 343 38.00 -10.39 -11.89
CA THR A 343 37.86 -11.82 -12.15
C THR A 343 36.44 -12.32 -11.87
N TRP A 344 36.10 -13.52 -12.35
CA TRP A 344 34.83 -14.18 -12.02
C TRP A 344 34.65 -14.43 -10.52
N ARG A 345 35.76 -14.61 -9.78
CA ARG A 345 35.75 -14.69 -8.32
C ARG A 345 35.33 -13.35 -7.71
N ASP A 346 35.87 -12.24 -8.20
CA ASP A 346 35.51 -10.90 -7.71
C ASP A 346 34.04 -10.58 -8.00
N TYR A 347 33.54 -10.98 -9.17
CA TYR A 347 32.13 -10.90 -9.52
C TYR A 347 31.24 -11.69 -8.55
N GLY A 348 31.57 -12.96 -8.30
CA GLY A 348 30.84 -13.80 -7.35
C GLY A 348 30.84 -13.23 -5.93
N LEU A 349 31.98 -12.73 -5.45
CA LEU A 349 32.10 -12.08 -4.14
C LEU A 349 31.29 -10.77 -4.06
N HIS A 350 31.27 -9.99 -5.14
CA HIS A 350 30.48 -8.76 -5.23
C HIS A 350 28.98 -9.05 -5.08
N LEU A 351 28.48 -10.06 -5.80
CA LEU A 351 27.08 -10.51 -5.70
C LEU A 351 26.76 -11.09 -4.33
N LEU A 352 27.61 -11.98 -3.81
CA LEU A 352 27.41 -12.61 -2.51
C LEU A 352 27.37 -11.57 -1.38
N HIS A 353 28.29 -10.60 -1.39
CA HIS A 353 28.32 -9.55 -0.37
C HIS A 353 27.04 -8.71 -0.39
N ARG A 354 26.51 -8.35 -1.57
CA ARG A 354 25.24 -7.62 -1.66
C ARG A 354 24.05 -8.47 -1.21
N TYR A 355 24.00 -9.73 -1.63
CA TYR A 355 22.94 -10.66 -1.23
C TYR A 355 22.92 -10.86 0.29
N CYS A 356 24.06 -11.15 0.92
CA CYS A 356 24.18 -11.29 2.37
C CYS A 356 23.88 -9.99 3.14
N ARG A 357 24.02 -8.83 2.49
CA ARG A 357 23.68 -7.53 3.10
C ARG A 357 22.17 -7.24 3.09
N LEU A 358 21.47 -7.56 2.00
CA LEU A 358 20.06 -7.19 1.81
C LEU A 358 19.10 -8.30 2.26
N THR A 359 19.38 -9.53 1.86
CA THR A 359 18.44 -10.66 2.00
C THR A 359 18.07 -11.01 3.43
N PRO A 360 18.96 -10.93 4.46
CA PRO A 360 18.56 -11.29 5.81
C PRO A 360 17.43 -10.41 6.37
N VAL A 361 17.51 -9.10 6.14
CA VAL A 361 16.46 -8.15 6.56
C VAL A 361 15.20 -8.37 5.74
N TYR A 362 15.35 -8.60 4.43
CA TYR A 362 14.21 -8.83 3.56
C TYR A 362 13.45 -10.12 3.90
N ALA A 363 14.17 -11.22 4.15
CA ALA A 363 13.62 -12.50 4.60
C ALA A 363 12.90 -12.39 5.95
N PHE A 364 13.45 -11.60 6.88
CA PHE A 364 12.81 -11.34 8.16
C PHE A 364 11.47 -10.61 7.99
N LEU A 365 11.41 -9.61 7.10
CA LEU A 365 10.16 -8.91 6.79
C LEU A 365 9.15 -9.81 6.07
N ILE A 366 9.59 -10.64 5.12
CA ILE A 366 8.73 -11.65 4.47
C ILE A 366 8.12 -12.56 5.53
N MET A 367 8.92 -13.08 6.47
CA MET A 367 8.44 -13.95 7.55
C MET A 367 7.36 -13.28 8.42
N ILE A 368 7.55 -12.01 8.79
CA ILE A 368 6.53 -11.26 9.53
C ILE A 368 5.25 -11.15 8.70
N TYR A 369 5.37 -10.78 7.44
CA TYR A 369 4.23 -10.57 6.55
C TYR A 369 3.46 -11.87 6.27
N THR A 370 4.16 -12.98 6.05
CA THR A 370 3.58 -14.30 5.74
C THR A 370 2.95 -14.96 6.96
N CYS A 371 3.60 -14.87 8.13
CA CYS A 371 3.29 -15.71 9.28
C CYS A 371 2.60 -14.97 10.42
N LEU A 372 2.85 -13.67 10.59
CA LEU A 372 2.41 -12.91 11.75
C LEU A 372 1.37 -11.86 11.42
N LEU A 373 1.42 -11.29 10.21
CA LEU A 373 0.59 -10.13 9.88
C LEU A 373 -0.88 -10.39 10.12
N VAL A 374 -1.41 -11.58 9.82
CA VAL A 374 -2.82 -11.98 10.09
C VAL A 374 -3.25 -11.71 11.54
N TYR A 375 -2.34 -11.88 12.51
CA TYR A 375 -2.60 -11.77 13.95
C TYR A 375 -2.29 -10.38 14.53
N MET A 376 -1.76 -9.46 13.73
CA MET A 376 -1.26 -8.15 14.19
C MET A 376 -2.31 -7.03 14.18
N GLY A 377 -3.53 -7.33 13.76
CA GLY A 377 -4.61 -6.35 13.66
C GLY A 377 -5.96 -7.00 13.81
N ASP A 378 -6.96 -6.15 14.01
CA ASP A 378 -8.36 -6.50 14.05
C ASP A 378 -9.20 -5.30 13.59
N GLY A 379 -10.48 -5.51 13.29
CA GLY A 379 -11.42 -4.46 12.93
C GLY A 379 -12.11 -4.64 11.59
N PRO A 380 -13.02 -3.72 11.23
CA PRO A 380 -14.02 -3.93 10.17
C PRO A 380 -13.44 -4.00 8.75
N TYR A 381 -12.19 -3.61 8.56
CA TYR A 381 -11.44 -3.72 7.30
C TYR A 381 -10.35 -4.79 7.36
N TRP A 382 -10.11 -5.43 8.50
CA TRP A 382 -8.93 -6.27 8.71
C TRP A 382 -8.99 -7.61 7.99
N ALA A 383 -10.17 -8.21 7.87
CA ALA A 383 -10.38 -9.47 7.15
C ALA A 383 -11.31 -9.34 5.93
N THR A 384 -11.64 -8.11 5.53
CA THR A 384 -12.62 -7.85 4.46
C THR A 384 -12.02 -8.10 3.07
N PRO A 385 -12.76 -8.63 2.07
CA PRO A 385 -12.22 -8.90 0.74
C PRO A 385 -11.74 -7.65 0.01
N SER A 386 -12.23 -6.47 0.40
CA SER A 386 -11.79 -5.18 -0.13
C SER A 386 -10.45 -4.71 0.46
N ASN A 387 -9.91 -5.39 1.46
CA ASN A 387 -8.59 -5.07 1.98
C ASN A 387 -7.51 -5.62 1.06
N TRP A 388 -6.42 -4.87 0.94
CA TRP A 388 -5.24 -5.23 0.16
C TRP A 388 -4.28 -6.10 0.99
N VAL A 389 -4.54 -6.23 2.29
CA VAL A 389 -3.70 -6.94 3.25
C VAL A 389 -3.85 -8.45 3.09
N MET A 390 -5.07 -8.99 3.07
CA MET A 390 -5.32 -10.43 3.00
C MET A 390 -4.90 -11.02 1.64
N PRO A 391 -5.21 -10.41 0.48
CA PRO A 391 -4.64 -10.83 -0.80
C PRO A 391 -3.10 -10.81 -0.79
N GLY A 392 -2.49 -9.80 -0.18
CA GLY A 392 -1.03 -9.72 -0.03
C GLY A 392 -0.46 -10.85 0.83
N ILE A 393 -1.13 -11.20 1.94
CA ILE A 393 -0.73 -12.32 2.81
C ILE A 393 -0.82 -13.65 2.05
N HIS A 394 -1.92 -13.90 1.35
CA HIS A 394 -2.08 -15.10 0.52
C HIS A 394 -1.04 -15.16 -0.61
N GLY A 395 -0.82 -14.04 -1.31
CA GLY A 395 0.22 -13.92 -2.32
C GLY A 395 1.61 -14.22 -1.75
N CYS A 396 1.89 -13.73 -0.53
CA CYS A 396 3.11 -14.05 0.20
C CYS A 396 3.25 -15.54 0.53
N GLN A 397 2.20 -16.21 1.00
CA GLN A 397 2.24 -17.63 1.33
C GLN A 397 2.60 -18.52 0.12
N HIS A 398 2.19 -18.11 -1.09
CA HIS A 398 2.49 -18.85 -2.33
C HIS A 398 3.79 -18.39 -3.04
N HIS A 399 4.11 -17.10 -3.00
CA HIS A 399 5.17 -16.50 -3.83
C HIS A 399 6.34 -15.89 -3.04
N TRP A 400 6.49 -16.15 -1.74
CA TRP A 400 7.62 -15.65 -0.93
C TRP A 400 9.00 -15.94 -1.55
N TRP A 401 9.18 -17.12 -2.15
CA TRP A 401 10.45 -17.55 -2.72
C TRP A 401 10.90 -16.68 -3.90
N THR A 402 9.96 -16.13 -4.68
CA THR A 402 10.26 -15.23 -5.81
C THR A 402 10.91 -13.93 -5.34
N ASN A 403 10.57 -13.48 -4.14
CA ASN A 403 11.12 -12.27 -3.53
C ASN A 403 12.54 -12.51 -3.03
N LEU A 404 12.82 -13.68 -2.43
CA LEU A 404 14.19 -14.04 -2.02
C LEU A 404 15.15 -14.21 -3.21
N LEU A 405 14.63 -14.65 -4.35
CA LEU A 405 15.38 -14.74 -5.60
C LEU A 405 15.44 -13.41 -6.39
N TYR A 406 14.75 -12.36 -5.94
CA TYR A 406 14.65 -11.06 -6.63
C TYR A 406 14.12 -11.17 -8.07
N ILE A 407 13.16 -12.08 -8.31
CA ILE A 407 12.50 -12.29 -9.62
C ILE A 407 10.98 -12.06 -9.57
N ASN A 408 10.49 -11.53 -8.45
CA ASN A 408 9.08 -11.30 -8.20
C ASN A 408 8.41 -10.37 -9.22
N ASN A 409 9.16 -9.48 -9.86
CA ASN A 409 8.64 -8.55 -10.86
C ASN A 409 8.42 -9.15 -12.27
N TYR A 410 8.86 -10.38 -12.52
CA TYR A 410 8.64 -11.09 -13.80
C TYR A 410 7.76 -12.33 -13.68
N PHE A 411 7.80 -13.01 -12.54
CA PHE A 411 7.18 -14.33 -12.37
C PHE A 411 5.82 -14.30 -11.68
N VAL A 412 5.39 -13.13 -11.21
CA VAL A 412 4.15 -12.99 -10.43
C VAL A 412 3.32 -11.88 -11.05
N ASP A 413 2.06 -12.20 -11.34
CA ASP A 413 1.11 -11.25 -11.89
C ASP A 413 0.76 -10.16 -10.86
N SER A 414 0.34 -9.00 -11.34
CA SER A 414 -0.03 -7.89 -10.46
C SER A 414 -1.31 -8.23 -9.68
N GLY A 415 -1.29 -7.97 -8.37
CA GLY A 415 -2.42 -8.25 -7.46
C GLY A 415 -2.31 -9.54 -6.65
N VAL A 416 -1.41 -10.47 -7.00
CA VAL A 416 -1.16 -11.72 -6.24
C VAL A 416 0.26 -11.81 -5.67
N GLU A 417 0.95 -10.67 -5.66
CA GLU A 417 2.32 -10.55 -5.19
C GLU A 417 2.43 -10.45 -3.67
N CYS A 418 3.55 -10.93 -3.12
CA CYS A 418 3.83 -10.86 -1.69
C CYS A 418 3.98 -9.40 -1.21
N PHE A 419 4.80 -8.61 -1.91
CA PHE A 419 4.99 -7.20 -1.63
C PHE A 419 4.72 -6.36 -2.88
N GLY A 420 3.65 -5.57 -2.86
CA GLY A 420 3.30 -4.68 -3.97
C GLY A 420 4.38 -3.65 -4.31
N TRP A 421 5.22 -3.27 -3.33
CA TRP A 421 6.39 -2.40 -3.51
C TRP A 421 7.72 -3.17 -3.65
N GLY A 422 7.71 -4.50 -3.49
CA GLY A 422 8.92 -5.34 -3.51
C GLY A 422 9.61 -5.43 -4.88
N TRP A 423 8.91 -5.08 -5.96
CA TRP A 423 9.45 -5.08 -7.33
C TRP A 423 10.71 -4.22 -7.47
N TYR A 424 10.82 -3.11 -6.73
CA TYR A 424 11.98 -2.22 -6.79
C TYR A 424 13.28 -2.94 -6.38
N LEU A 425 13.22 -3.75 -5.31
CA LEU A 425 14.35 -4.57 -4.86
C LEU A 425 14.74 -5.58 -5.95
N GLY A 426 13.75 -6.17 -6.62
CA GLY A 426 13.96 -7.05 -7.78
C GLY A 426 14.74 -6.36 -8.90
N VAL A 427 14.24 -5.22 -9.36
CA VAL A 427 14.86 -4.40 -10.42
C VAL A 427 16.29 -3.98 -10.05
N ASP A 428 16.51 -3.47 -8.84
CA ASP A 428 17.81 -3.01 -8.37
C ASP A 428 18.84 -4.16 -8.28
N MET A 429 18.43 -5.35 -7.83
CA MET A 429 19.31 -6.52 -7.82
C MET A 429 19.62 -7.03 -9.24
N GLN A 430 18.63 -7.08 -10.13
CA GLN A 430 18.83 -7.51 -11.52
C GLN A 430 19.77 -6.56 -12.28
N LEU A 431 19.58 -5.25 -12.12
CA LEU A 431 20.49 -4.25 -12.70
C LEU A 431 21.90 -4.37 -12.12
N TYR A 432 22.02 -4.64 -10.83
CA TYR A 432 23.32 -4.87 -10.20
C TYR A 432 24.05 -6.11 -10.72
N VAL A 433 23.32 -7.17 -11.05
CA VAL A 433 23.89 -8.38 -11.67
C VAL A 433 24.45 -8.05 -13.06
N MET A 434 23.75 -7.23 -13.84
CA MET A 434 24.13 -6.91 -15.22
C MET A 434 25.19 -5.81 -15.34
N ILE A 435 25.24 -4.87 -14.38
CA ILE A 435 26.03 -3.64 -14.55
C ILE A 435 27.55 -3.83 -14.62
N PRO A 436 28.22 -4.79 -13.94
CA PRO A 436 29.67 -4.90 -13.98
C PRO A 436 30.25 -5.04 -15.40
N GLY A 437 29.52 -5.69 -16.32
CA GLY A 437 29.92 -5.76 -17.73
C GLY A 437 29.96 -4.39 -18.42
N VAL A 438 28.93 -3.56 -18.17
CA VAL A 438 28.87 -2.17 -18.66
C VAL A 438 29.98 -1.33 -18.03
N LEU A 439 30.24 -1.49 -16.72
CA LEU A 439 31.29 -0.75 -16.02
C LEU A 439 32.70 -1.10 -16.53
N LEU A 440 32.97 -2.38 -16.78
CA LEU A 440 34.24 -2.81 -17.36
C LEU A 440 34.46 -2.20 -18.75
N LEU A 441 33.40 -2.10 -19.55
CA LEU A 441 33.47 -1.46 -20.86
C LEU A 441 33.69 0.05 -20.72
N LEU A 442 33.01 0.74 -19.79
CA LEU A 442 33.25 2.14 -19.50
C LEU A 442 34.68 2.41 -19.01
N TYR A 443 35.26 1.51 -18.22
CA TYR A 443 36.62 1.66 -17.71
C TYR A 443 37.67 1.46 -18.82
N LYS A 444 37.55 0.38 -19.60
CA LYS A 444 38.54 0.02 -20.63
C LYS A 444 38.38 0.81 -21.93
N LYS A 445 37.14 1.06 -22.37
CA LYS A 445 36.80 1.74 -23.62
C LYS A 445 35.67 2.75 -23.39
N PRO A 446 35.97 3.92 -22.78
CA PRO A 446 34.96 4.84 -22.27
C PRO A 446 33.99 5.38 -23.32
N LYS A 447 34.45 5.59 -24.56
CA LYS A 447 33.58 6.03 -25.66
C LYS A 447 32.51 4.98 -26.01
N ILE A 448 32.92 3.70 -26.12
CA ILE A 448 32.00 2.61 -26.45
C ILE A 448 31.06 2.34 -25.27
N GLY A 449 31.60 2.32 -24.04
CA GLY A 449 30.80 2.17 -22.84
C GLY A 449 29.73 3.25 -22.70
N ALA A 450 30.10 4.52 -22.89
CA ALA A 450 29.15 5.63 -22.83
C ALA A 450 28.08 5.55 -23.93
N VAL A 451 28.45 5.23 -25.17
CA VAL A 451 27.49 5.06 -26.27
C VAL A 451 26.52 3.91 -25.97
N LEU A 452 27.02 2.78 -25.48
CA LEU A 452 26.18 1.65 -25.09
C LEU A 452 25.21 2.03 -23.97
N THR A 453 25.68 2.71 -22.93
CA THR A 453 24.82 3.15 -21.82
C THR A 453 23.75 4.13 -22.30
N CYS A 454 24.10 5.11 -23.13
CA CYS A 454 23.12 6.03 -23.71
C CYS A 454 22.11 5.29 -24.60
N ALA A 455 22.56 4.32 -25.41
CA ALA A 455 21.66 3.52 -26.23
C ALA A 455 20.67 2.72 -25.37
N LEU A 456 21.12 2.11 -24.28
CA LEU A 456 20.26 1.38 -23.34
C LEU A 456 19.23 2.29 -22.64
N ILE A 457 19.61 3.54 -22.31
CA ILE A 457 18.68 4.55 -21.78
C ILE A 457 17.58 4.85 -22.80
N VAL A 458 17.96 5.13 -24.06
CA VAL A 458 17.00 5.41 -25.13
C VAL A 458 16.08 4.22 -25.37
N VAL A 459 16.62 3.00 -25.39
CA VAL A 459 15.82 1.77 -25.52
C VAL A 459 14.82 1.64 -24.36
N SER A 460 15.25 1.92 -23.13
CA SER A 460 14.37 1.87 -21.95
C SER A 460 13.21 2.86 -22.07
N TRP A 461 13.47 4.11 -22.47
CA TRP A 461 12.44 5.12 -22.67
C TRP A 461 11.49 4.81 -23.82
N VAL A 462 12.03 4.39 -24.98
CA VAL A 462 11.20 4.02 -26.13
C VAL A 462 10.32 2.83 -25.79
N LEU A 463 10.87 1.80 -25.13
CA LEU A 463 10.09 0.64 -24.72
C LEU A 463 8.99 1.03 -23.73
N HIS A 464 9.30 1.87 -22.73
CA HIS A 464 8.31 2.38 -21.80
C HIS A 464 7.17 3.11 -22.55
N GLY A 465 7.50 4.04 -23.44
CA GLY A 465 6.50 4.80 -24.21
C GLY A 465 5.66 3.92 -25.14
N VAL A 466 6.26 2.93 -25.81
CA VAL A 466 5.56 1.98 -26.69
C VAL A 466 4.61 1.11 -25.87
N LEU A 467 5.08 0.47 -24.81
CA LEU A 467 4.24 -0.37 -23.96
C LEU A 467 3.12 0.44 -23.31
N TYR A 468 3.42 1.65 -22.84
CA TYR A 468 2.43 2.54 -22.26
C TYR A 468 1.34 2.88 -23.28
N HIS A 469 1.71 3.30 -24.50
CA HIS A 469 0.73 3.71 -25.50
C HIS A 469 -0.16 2.58 -25.99
N PHE A 470 0.38 1.36 -26.15
CA PHE A 470 -0.36 0.25 -26.78
C PHE A 470 -1.03 -0.71 -25.79
N LEU A 471 -0.52 -0.84 -24.55
CA LEU A 471 -0.99 -1.86 -23.60
C LEU A 471 -1.66 -1.28 -22.37
N VAL A 472 -1.43 -0.01 -22.02
CA VAL A 472 -1.96 0.57 -20.78
C VAL A 472 -3.30 1.26 -21.03
N HIS A 473 -4.38 0.63 -20.55
CA HIS A 473 -5.74 1.18 -20.61
C HIS A 473 -6.29 1.46 -19.20
N SER A 474 -5.70 0.84 -18.18
CA SER A 474 -6.05 1.00 -16.77
C SER A 474 -4.81 1.09 -15.87
N THR A 475 -5.00 1.46 -14.61
CA THR A 475 -3.93 1.48 -13.60
C THR A 475 -3.32 0.10 -13.37
N LEU A 476 -4.12 -0.98 -13.42
CA LEU A 476 -3.59 -2.33 -13.26
C LEU A 476 -2.71 -2.75 -14.43
N ASP A 477 -3.07 -2.35 -15.65
CA ASP A 477 -2.23 -2.57 -16.84
C ASP A 477 -0.92 -1.82 -16.73
N TYR A 478 -0.93 -0.57 -16.27
CA TYR A 478 0.28 0.22 -16.02
C TYR A 478 1.24 -0.51 -15.07
N ILE A 479 0.69 -1.00 -13.96
CA ILE A 479 1.42 -1.72 -12.92
C ILE A 479 2.01 -3.03 -13.48
N GLY A 480 1.23 -3.78 -14.26
CA GLY A 480 1.62 -5.07 -14.81
C GLY A 480 2.56 -5.01 -16.02
N THR A 481 2.57 -3.91 -16.78
CA THR A 481 3.25 -3.86 -18.09
C THR A 481 4.42 -2.89 -18.17
N THR A 482 4.40 -1.77 -17.45
CA THR A 482 5.44 -0.73 -17.59
C THR A 482 6.11 -0.33 -16.28
N TYR A 483 5.38 -0.45 -15.17
CA TYR A 483 5.82 0.01 -13.86
C TYR A 483 6.91 -0.88 -13.24
N LYS A 484 6.74 -2.21 -13.30
CA LYS A 484 7.60 -3.17 -12.56
C LYS A 484 8.75 -3.78 -13.37
N TYR A 485 8.71 -3.68 -14.70
CA TYR A 485 9.71 -4.33 -15.54
C TYR A 485 11.06 -3.61 -15.50
N THR A 486 12.12 -4.40 -15.41
CA THR A 486 13.50 -3.91 -15.29
C THR A 486 13.91 -3.10 -16.51
N VAL A 487 13.51 -3.55 -17.70
CA VAL A 487 13.91 -2.94 -18.97
C VAL A 487 13.24 -1.57 -19.16
N THR A 488 12.00 -1.40 -18.70
CA THR A 488 11.30 -0.10 -18.74
C THR A 488 11.79 0.85 -17.65
N ARG A 489 12.34 0.33 -16.54
CA ARG A 489 12.82 1.12 -15.39
C ARG A 489 14.35 1.23 -15.28
N MET A 490 15.13 0.77 -16.25
CA MET A 490 16.60 0.83 -16.16
C MET A 490 17.19 2.22 -16.41
N ALA A 491 16.47 3.12 -17.11
CA ALA A 491 17.00 4.43 -17.48
C ALA A 491 17.52 5.27 -16.27
N PRO A 492 16.77 5.45 -15.17
CA PRO A 492 17.26 6.18 -13.99
C PRO A 492 18.55 5.59 -13.41
N TYR A 493 18.65 4.26 -13.35
CA TYR A 493 19.84 3.57 -12.87
C TYR A 493 21.05 3.84 -13.76
N LEU A 494 20.87 3.77 -15.08
CA LEU A 494 21.92 4.02 -16.07
C LEU A 494 22.35 5.50 -16.13
N LEU A 495 21.44 6.43 -15.88
CA LEU A 495 21.78 7.84 -15.64
C LEU A 495 22.67 7.98 -14.40
N GLY A 496 22.33 7.27 -13.33
CA GLY A 496 23.19 7.12 -12.16
C GLY A 496 24.59 6.61 -12.51
N VAL A 497 24.69 5.62 -13.40
CA VAL A 497 25.97 5.07 -13.87
C VAL A 497 26.81 6.13 -14.59
N LEU A 498 26.21 6.88 -15.51
CA LEU A 498 26.91 7.98 -16.20
C LEU A 498 27.38 9.04 -15.22
N LEU A 499 26.52 9.45 -14.28
CA LEU A 499 26.84 10.43 -13.25
C LEU A 499 27.98 9.95 -12.34
N GLY A 500 27.94 8.69 -11.91
CA GLY A 500 29.01 8.06 -11.12
C GLY A 500 30.34 8.01 -11.86
N TYR A 501 30.32 7.75 -13.18
CA TYR A 501 31.51 7.77 -14.02
C TYR A 501 32.09 9.18 -14.18
N VAL A 502 31.24 10.18 -14.38
CA VAL A 502 31.64 11.61 -14.42
C VAL A 502 32.29 12.00 -13.09
N LEU A 503 31.67 11.68 -11.96
CA LEU A 503 32.21 11.96 -10.63
C LEU A 503 33.55 11.26 -10.35
N PHE A 504 33.74 10.07 -10.90
CA PHE A 504 35.01 9.36 -10.81
C PHE A 504 36.12 10.05 -11.64
N ARG A 505 35.80 10.50 -12.86
CA ARG A 505 36.77 11.12 -13.77
C ARG A 505 37.16 12.53 -13.37
N TYR A 506 36.19 13.35 -12.97
CA TYR A 506 36.41 14.71 -12.50
C TYR A 506 36.57 14.64 -10.98
N ASN A 507 37.81 14.46 -10.53
CA ASN A 507 38.21 14.22 -9.15
C ASN A 507 37.85 15.40 -8.22
N ARG A 508 36.54 15.59 -7.95
CA ARG A 508 35.92 16.66 -7.14
C ARG A 508 36.23 18.10 -7.56
N THR A 509 37.07 18.32 -8.56
CA THR A 509 37.27 19.62 -9.20
C THR A 509 36.15 19.82 -10.21
N ILE A 510 35.14 20.60 -9.81
CA ILE A 510 34.13 21.11 -10.72
C ILE A 510 34.89 21.78 -11.88
N PRO A 511 34.73 21.35 -13.14
CA PRO A 511 35.34 22.05 -14.25
C PRO A 511 34.86 23.49 -14.21
N ASN A 512 35.77 24.45 -14.36
CA ASN A 512 35.45 25.86 -14.39
C ASN A 512 34.63 26.11 -15.67
N ILE A 513 33.31 25.93 -15.60
CA ILE A 513 32.41 26.11 -16.75
C ILE A 513 32.43 27.61 -17.05
N PRO A 514 32.87 28.02 -18.25
CA PRO A 514 32.91 29.44 -18.57
C PRO A 514 31.50 30.02 -18.49
N HIS A 515 31.36 31.07 -17.67
CA HIS A 515 30.13 31.80 -17.31
C HIS A 515 29.18 32.16 -18.46
N ARG A 516 29.59 32.01 -19.72
CA ARG A 516 28.78 32.31 -20.91
C ARG A 516 27.73 31.26 -21.27
N LYS A 517 27.83 30.01 -20.78
CA LYS A 517 26.79 28.98 -21.01
C LYS A 517 25.71 28.93 -19.93
N VAL A 518 25.94 29.57 -18.79
CA VAL A 518 24.99 29.66 -17.66
C VAL A 518 24.02 30.84 -17.82
N ALA A 519 24.27 31.73 -18.79
CA ALA A 519 23.39 32.87 -19.08
C ALA A 519 22.02 32.47 -19.68
N ILE A 520 21.88 31.25 -20.21
CA ILE A 520 20.58 30.75 -20.70
C ILE A 520 19.74 30.18 -19.53
N ASP A 521 20.37 29.69 -18.45
CA ASP A 521 19.68 29.22 -17.25
C ASP A 521 19.35 30.34 -16.24
N TYR A 522 20.08 31.46 -16.28
CA TYR A 522 19.87 32.59 -15.37
C TYR A 522 18.61 33.43 -15.66
N MET A 523 17.92 33.21 -16.79
CA MET A 523 16.64 33.91 -17.05
C MET A 523 15.45 33.32 -16.29
N LEU A 524 15.58 32.16 -15.63
CA LEU A 524 14.42 31.49 -15.01
C LEU A 524 14.31 31.55 -13.48
N TYR A 525 15.33 31.95 -12.71
CA TYR A 525 15.19 32.02 -11.24
C TYR A 525 15.90 33.23 -10.63
N SER A 526 15.08 34.19 -10.20
CA SER A 526 15.50 35.37 -9.42
C SER A 526 15.59 35.02 -7.94
N TYR A 527 16.80 34.92 -7.37
CA TYR A 527 17.03 34.98 -5.91
C TYR A 527 18.30 35.78 -5.53
N PRO A 528 18.39 36.38 -4.32
CA PRO A 528 19.32 37.47 -3.99
C PRO A 528 20.78 37.05 -3.72
N PRO A 529 21.74 38.01 -3.70
CA PRO A 529 23.18 37.77 -3.93
C PRO A 529 24.00 37.23 -2.73
N TRP A 530 23.38 36.71 -1.67
CA TRP A 530 24.10 36.24 -0.47
C TRP A 530 24.45 34.74 -0.47
N TYR A 531 24.12 34.02 -1.55
CA TYR A 531 24.37 32.57 -1.69
C TYR A 531 25.67 32.20 -2.45
N ARG A 532 26.68 33.09 -2.45
CA ARG A 532 27.75 33.08 -3.45
C ARG A 532 28.90 32.08 -3.25
N ASN A 533 28.96 31.32 -2.15
CA ASN A 533 30.17 30.52 -1.82
C ASN A 533 29.98 29.02 -1.52
N ARG A 534 28.80 28.42 -1.76
CA ARG A 534 28.63 26.94 -1.68
C ARG A 534 27.54 26.44 -2.63
N CYS A 535 27.72 26.56 -3.94
CA CYS A 535 26.91 25.81 -4.91
C CYS A 535 27.56 24.45 -5.16
N THR A 536 27.31 23.54 -4.22
CA THR A 536 27.70 22.13 -4.23
C THR A 536 26.63 21.30 -4.92
N ILE A 537 26.94 20.63 -6.05
CA ILE A 537 26.25 19.43 -6.58
C ILE A 537 24.74 19.59 -6.94
N TYR A 538 24.02 20.52 -6.34
CA TYR A 538 22.61 20.82 -6.53
C TYR A 538 22.31 21.26 -7.95
N GLU A 539 23.16 22.07 -8.58
CA GLU A 539 22.93 22.51 -9.96
C GLU A 539 23.00 21.35 -10.98
N LEU A 540 23.75 20.28 -10.70
CA LEU A 540 23.76 19.09 -11.58
C LEU A 540 22.60 18.14 -11.31
N ILE A 541 21.96 18.25 -10.15
CA ILE A 541 20.82 17.44 -9.71
C ILE A 541 19.49 18.14 -10.01
N VAL A 542 19.47 19.47 -10.12
CA VAL A 542 18.29 20.28 -10.51
C VAL A 542 18.12 20.32 -12.04
N ILE A 543 19.15 19.96 -12.81
CA ILE A 543 19.08 19.81 -14.28
C ILE A 543 18.60 18.40 -14.70
N LEU A 544 18.61 17.42 -13.78
CA LEU A 544 18.08 16.07 -13.96
C LEU A 544 16.70 15.95 -13.32
#